data_AF-A0ABD2PZ19-F1
#
_entry.id   AF-A0ABD2PZ19-F1
#
_cell.length_a   1.000
_cell.length_b   1.000
_cell.length_c   1.000
_cell.angle_alpha   90.00
_cell.angle_beta   90.00
_cell.angle_gamma   90.00
#
_symmetry.space_group_name_H-M   'P 1'
#
loop_
_entity.id
_entity.type
_entity.pdbx_description
1 polymer ?
#
loop_
_entity_poly.entity_id
_entity_poly.type
_entity_poly.pdbx_seq_one_letter_code
_entity_poly.pdbx_strand_id
1 'polypeptide(L)'
;MQKFVVPTNSRDSQLSNGALVRRILFVPVTIERRAGVGLGLSIAGGLSSVPYKDNDRGIFVSKLVENGLAAQSGLQLNDKILSVRILSLMI
;
A
#
# COMPACT_ATOMS: atom_id res chain seq x y z
N MET A 1 -9.67 5.95 -11.92
CA MET A 1 -8.43 5.77 -11.14
C MET A 1 -8.65 5.71 -9.62
N GLN A 2 -7.99 4.76 -8.93
CA GLN A 2 -7.84 4.67 -7.47
C GLN A 2 -6.36 4.77 -7.12
N LYS A 3 -5.98 5.65 -6.19
CA LYS A 3 -4.57 5.85 -5.81
C LYS A 3 -4.32 5.46 -4.35
N PHE A 4 -3.26 4.69 -4.10
CA PHE A 4 -2.74 4.30 -2.80
C PHE A 4 -1.34 4.89 -2.61
N VAL A 5 -0.93 5.08 -1.36
CA VAL A 5 0.46 5.41 -1.01
C VAL A 5 0.96 4.33 -0.05
N VAL A 6 2.06 3.67 -0.43
CA VAL A 6 2.66 2.56 0.34
C VAL A 6 4.16 2.82 0.56
N PRO A 7 4.73 2.37 1.68
CA PRO A 7 6.17 2.41 1.89
C PRO A 7 6.86 1.41 0.97
N THR A 8 8.01 1.78 0.41
CA THR A 8 8.86 0.86 -0.33
C THR A 8 9.62 -0.04 0.63
N ASN A 9 9.89 -1.28 0.21
CA ASN A 9 10.92 -2.11 0.83
C ASN A 9 12.29 -1.47 0.60
N SER A 10 12.76 -0.69 1.57
CA SER A 10 13.96 0.14 1.50
C SER A 10 15.22 -0.63 1.11
N ARG A 11 16.08 0.02 0.32
CA ARG A 11 17.51 -0.27 0.26
C ARG A 11 18.20 0.50 1.40
N ASP A 12 19.02 -0.17 2.19
CA ASP A 12 19.82 0.50 3.21
C ASP A 12 20.77 1.49 2.53
N SER A 13 20.73 2.75 2.97
CA SER A 13 21.68 3.77 2.51
C SER A 13 22.76 3.90 3.58
N GLN A 14 23.99 3.50 3.24
CA GLN A 14 25.12 3.65 4.14
C GLN A 14 25.57 5.12 4.16
N LEU A 15 25.58 5.72 5.34
CA LEU A 15 26.15 7.04 5.55
C LEU A 15 27.69 6.98 5.49
N SER A 16 28.34 8.12 5.27
CA SER A 16 29.80 8.24 5.20
C SER A 16 30.53 7.79 6.47
N ASN A 17 29.84 7.77 7.63
CA ASN A 17 30.36 7.28 8.90
C ASN A 17 30.09 5.77 9.14
N GLY A 18 29.59 5.04 8.14
CA GLY A 18 29.28 3.61 8.24
C GLY A 18 27.93 3.28 8.88
N ALA A 19 27.16 4.28 9.34
CA ALA A 19 25.81 4.04 9.85
C ALA A 19 24.84 3.71 8.71
N LEU A 20 24.09 2.62 8.85
CA LEU A 20 23.00 2.29 7.93
C LEU A 20 21.78 3.13 8.28
N VAL A 21 21.37 3.99 7.35
CA VAL A 21 20.08 4.68 7.44
C VAL A 21 19.10 4.00 6.52
N ARG A 22 18.04 3.46 7.13
CA ARG A 22 16.91 2.92 6.38
C ARG A 22 16.09 4.07 5.82
N ARG A 23 16.27 4.36 4.54
CA ARG A 23 15.46 5.36 3.84
C ARG A 23 14.14 4.72 3.43
N ILE A 24 13.06 4.99 4.15
CA ILE A 24 11.71 4.60 3.73
C ILE A 24 11.21 5.63 2.72
N LEU A 25 11.09 5.22 1.47
CA LEU A 25 10.42 6.03 0.45
C LEU A 25 8.94 5.66 0.41
N PHE A 26 8.09 6.62 0.06
CA PHE A 26 6.67 6.39 -0.14
C PHE A 26 6.37 6.46 -1.62
N VAL A 27 5.79 5.40 -2.17
CA VAL A 27 5.46 5.31 -3.60
C VAL A 27 3.96 5.38 -3.80
N PRO A 28 3.48 6.21 -4.75
CA PRO A 28 2.11 6.15 -5.18
C PRO A 28 1.89 4.91 -6.06
N VAL A 29 0.87 4.13 -5.74
CA VAL A 29 0.38 3.03 -6.58
C VAL A 29 -1.00 3.37 -7.11
N THR A 30 -1.17 3.21 -8.42
CA THR A 30 -2.38 3.62 -9.13
C THR A 30 -3.06 2.41 -9.76
N ILE A 31 -4.36 2.26 -9.53
CA ILE A 31 -5.20 1.23 -10.15
C ILE A 31 -6.26 1.91 -11.01
N GLU A 32 -6.36 1.53 -12.28
CA GLU A 32 -7.50 1.96 -13.10
C GLU A 32 -8.75 1.13 -12.79
N ARG A 33 -9.81 1.83 -12.39
CA ARG A 33 -11.10 1.21 -12.08
C ARG A 33 -11.77 0.80 -13.38
N ARG A 34 -12.30 -0.42 -13.42
CA ARG A 34 -13.12 -0.93 -14.53
C ARG A 34 -14.53 -1.20 -14.02
N ALA A 35 -15.55 -0.78 -14.76
CA ALA A 35 -16.94 -0.95 -14.35
C ALA A 35 -17.26 -2.44 -14.16
N GLY A 36 -17.94 -2.78 -13.06
CA GLY A 36 -18.28 -4.16 -12.70
C GLY A 36 -17.11 -5.03 -12.20
N VAL A 37 -15.87 -4.51 -12.16
CA VAL A 37 -14.70 -5.27 -11.71
C VAL A 37 -14.16 -4.70 -10.40
N GLY A 38 -14.03 -5.55 -9.39
CA GLY A 38 -13.40 -5.19 -8.12
C GLY A 38 -11.91 -4.86 -8.28
N LEU A 39 -11.34 -4.10 -7.34
CA LEU A 39 -9.91 -3.74 -7.40
C LEU A 39 -8.97 -4.96 -7.24
N GLY A 40 -9.48 -6.09 -6.73
CA GLY A 40 -8.68 -7.31 -6.55
C GLY A 40 -7.79 -7.28 -5.31
N LEU A 41 -8.16 -6.56 -4.26
CA LEU A 41 -7.51 -6.58 -2.95
C LEU A 41 -8.51 -6.61 -1.80
N SER A 42 -8.05 -7.01 -0.62
CA SER A 42 -8.74 -6.80 0.66
C SER A 42 -7.83 -6.03 1.61
N ILE A 43 -8.43 -5.24 2.50
CA ILE A 43 -7.73 -4.50 3.55
C ILE A 43 -8.11 -5.04 4.93
N ALA A 44 -7.17 -5.01 5.87
CA ALA A 44 -7.40 -5.34 7.27
C ALA A 44 -6.63 -4.38 8.19
N GLY A 45 -6.95 -4.40 9.48
CA GLY A 45 -6.40 -3.46 10.46
C GLY A 45 -7.14 -2.11 10.46
N GLY A 46 -6.55 -1.14 11.15
CA GLY A 46 -7.18 0.13 11.51
C GLY A 46 -7.48 0.26 13.00
N LEU A 47 -7.70 1.51 13.45
CA LEU A 47 -7.77 1.88 14.86
C LEU A 47 -8.84 1.13 15.67
N SER A 48 -9.97 0.81 15.06
CA SER A 48 -11.12 0.16 15.72
C SER A 48 -11.23 -1.34 15.39
N SER A 49 -10.13 -1.95 14.98
CA SER A 49 -10.07 -3.37 14.62
C SER A 49 -8.95 -4.08 15.36
N VAL A 50 -8.97 -5.42 15.35
CA VAL A 50 -7.82 -6.21 15.80
C VAL A 50 -6.63 -5.87 14.89
N PRO A 51 -5.46 -5.53 15.46
CA PRO A 51 -4.26 -5.29 14.67
C PRO A 51 -3.99 -6.45 13.71
N TYR A 52 -3.77 -6.13 12.44
CA TYR A 52 -3.50 -7.15 11.42
C TYR A 52 -2.04 -7.62 11.47
N LYS A 53 -1.12 -6.70 11.79
CA LYS A 53 0.32 -6.96 11.82
C LYS A 53 0.89 -6.48 13.15
N ASP A 54 1.30 -7.43 13.98
CA ASP A 54 1.84 -7.21 15.33
C ASP A 54 0.94 -6.25 16.13
N ASN A 55 1.51 -5.21 16.76
CA ASN A 55 0.78 -4.16 17.46
C ASN A 55 0.55 -2.89 16.61
N ASP A 56 0.76 -2.97 15.29
CA ASP A 56 0.57 -1.83 14.38
C ASP A 56 -0.92 -1.66 14.03
N ARG A 57 -1.50 -0.53 14.43
CA ARG A 57 -2.90 -0.16 14.12
C ARG A 57 -3.10 0.39 12.70
N GLY A 58 -2.12 0.21 11.83
CA GLY A 58 -2.20 0.53 10.41
C GLY A 58 -3.26 -0.26 9.65
N ILE A 59 -3.54 0.21 8.43
CA ILE A 59 -4.34 -0.50 7.44
C ILE A 59 -3.38 -1.21 6.49
N PHE A 60 -3.63 -2.49 6.21
CA PHE A 60 -2.74 -3.33 5.43
C PHE A 60 -3.49 -4.08 4.33
N VAL A 61 -2.79 -4.38 3.24
CA VAL A 61 -3.28 -5.33 2.22
C VAL A 61 -3.24 -6.74 2.81
N SER A 62 -4.43 -7.31 3.07
CA SER A 62 -4.56 -8.63 3.69
C SER A 62 -4.79 -9.76 2.68
N LYS A 63 -5.19 -9.40 1.46
CA LYS A 63 -5.34 -10.33 0.34
C LYS A 63 -5.12 -9.58 -0.97
N LEU A 64 -4.49 -10.26 -1.92
CA LEU A 64 -4.45 -9.90 -3.33
C LEU A 64 -5.07 -11.01 -4.16
N VAL A 65 -5.88 -10.64 -5.13
CA VAL A 65 -6.35 -11.55 -6.17
C VAL A 65 -5.23 -11.71 -7.18
N GLU A 66 -4.81 -12.95 -7.42
CA GLU A 66 -3.80 -13.26 -8.43
C GLU A 66 -4.23 -12.73 -9.80
N ASN A 67 -3.32 -12.05 -10.49
CA ASN A 67 -3.59 -11.35 -11.75
C ASN A 67 -4.74 -10.32 -11.67
N GLY A 68 -5.18 -9.92 -10.48
CA GLY A 68 -6.15 -8.84 -10.28
C GLY A 68 -5.53 -7.46 -10.49
N LEU A 69 -6.38 -6.43 -10.60
CA LEU A 69 -5.92 -5.06 -10.90
C LEU A 69 -4.91 -4.53 -9.87
N ALA A 70 -5.08 -4.85 -8.59
CA ALA A 70 -4.16 -4.47 -7.52
C ALA A 70 -2.81 -5.20 -7.58
N ALA A 71 -2.81 -6.49 -7.91
CA ALA A 71 -1.57 -7.25 -8.08
C ALA A 71 -0.77 -6.71 -9.27
N GLN A 72 -1.47 -6.41 -10.38
CA GLN A 72 -0.85 -5.83 -11.58
C GLN A 72 -0.34 -4.40 -11.37
N SER A 73 -0.88 -3.64 -10.41
CA SER A 73 -0.39 -2.28 -10.11
C SER A 73 0.87 -2.26 -9.25
N GLY A 74 1.35 -3.43 -8.79
CA GLY A 74 2.53 -3.54 -7.93
C GLY A 74 2.25 -3.41 -6.44
N LEU A 75 0.99 -3.42 -6.00
CA LEU A 75 0.69 -3.63 -4.58
C LEU A 75 1.09 -5.06 -4.19
N GLN A 76 1.60 -5.20 -2.98
CA GLN A 76 2.03 -6.47 -2.43
C GLN A 76 1.24 -6.83 -1.16
N LEU A 77 1.17 -8.13 -0.86
CA LEU A 77 0.60 -8.60 0.39
C LEU A 77 1.40 -7.99 1.55
N ASN A 78 0.69 -7.55 2.59
CA ASN A 78 1.23 -6.87 3.77
C ASN A 78 1.75 -5.43 3.54
N ASP A 79 1.55 -4.85 2.36
CA ASP A 79 1.80 -3.42 2.18
C ASP A 79 0.94 -2.62 3.16
N LYS A 80 1.58 -1.71 3.90
CA LYS A 80 0.89 -0.76 4.77
C LYS A 80 0.34 0.38 3.91
N ILE A 81 -0.98 0.54 3.90
CA ILE A 81 -1.64 1.63 3.21
C ILE A 81 -1.59 2.87 4.10
N LEU A 82 -0.86 3.89 3.65
CA LEU A 82 -0.70 5.14 4.40
C LEU A 82 -1.75 6.18 4.02
N SER A 83 -2.20 6.14 2.77
CA SER A 83 -3.25 7.02 2.29
C SER A 83 -3.96 6.39 1.09
N VAL A 84 -5.26 6.66 1.01
CA VAL A 84 -6.10 6.33 -0.14
C VAL A 84 -6.64 7.65 -0.67
N ARG A 85 -6.35 7.97 -1.93
CA ARG A 85 -6.96 9.13 -2.61
C ARG A 85 -8.00 8.63 -3.61
N ILE A 86 -9.24 9.05 -3.39
CA ILE A 86 -10.31 8.96 -4.39
C ILE A 86 -10.28 10.29 -5.14
N LEU A 87 -9.76 10.32 -6.37
CA LEU A 87 -9.93 11.49 -7.23
C LEU A 87 -11.38 11.46 -7.74
N SER A 88 -12.27 12.17 -7.03
CA SER A 88 -13.62 12.50 -7.47
C SER A 88 -13.67 13.99 -7.79
N LEU A 89 -12.99 14.40 -8.87
CA LEU A 89 -13.17 15.74 -9.42
C LEU A 89 -13.13 15.65 -10.95
N MET A 90 -14.24 15.22 -11.51
CA MET A 90 -14.75 15.77 -12.76
C MET A 90 -15.98 16.58 -12.35
N ILE A 91 -15.76 17.88 -12.13
CA ILE A 91 -16.74 18.92 -12.48
C ILE A 91 -16.29 19.53 -13.78
#